data_AF-A0A285J4W7-F1
#
_entry.id   AF-A0A285J4W7-F1
#
_cell.length_a   1.000
_cell.length_b   1.000
_cell.length_c   1.000
_cell.angle_alpha   90.00
_cell.angle_beta   90.00
_cell.angle_gamma   90.00
#
_symmetry.space_group_name_H-M   'P 1'
#
loop_
_entity.id
_entity.type
_entity.pdbx_description
1 polymer ?
#
loop_
_entity_poly.entity_id
_entity_poly.type
_entity_poly.pdbx_seq_one_letter_code
_entity_poly.pdbx_strand_id
1 'polypeptide(L)'
;MLTPVTFKKHVGRYNPGETAGFLPQRAAQYIASGLAVAYQAPKTTSAKATEASEAAQALAEAQTLKAEMEARAAELDAREAALAEKEAGGATTSAKSDAGIPPAQGAKTAAKK
;
A
#
# COMPACT_ATOMS: atom_id res chain seq x y z
N MET A 1 5.62 -34.85 -33.57
CA MET A 1 5.23 -33.52 -33.04
C MET A 1 3.75 -33.32 -33.26
N LEU A 2 3.02 -32.76 -32.29
CA LEU A 2 1.59 -32.44 -32.42
C LEU A 2 1.44 -30.98 -32.84
N THR A 3 0.52 -30.71 -33.77
CA THR A 3 0.15 -29.37 -34.23
C THR A 3 -1.14 -28.95 -33.53
N PRO A 4 -1.10 -27.91 -32.68
CA PRO A 4 -2.31 -27.40 -32.05
C PRO A 4 -3.19 -26.66 -33.05
N VAL A 5 -4.49 -26.91 -32.98
CA VAL A 5 -5.53 -26.23 -33.76
C VAL A 5 -6.67 -25.79 -32.85
N THR A 6 -7.29 -24.67 -33.17
CA THR A 6 -8.44 -24.12 -32.45
C THR A 6 -9.70 -24.33 -33.29
N PHE A 7 -10.72 -24.97 -32.72
CA PHE A 7 -11.94 -25.31 -33.45
C PHE A 7 -12.85 -24.10 -33.64
N LYS A 8 -13.37 -23.91 -34.86
CA LYS A 8 -14.36 -22.87 -35.19
C LYS A 8 -15.79 -23.33 -34.96
N LYS A 9 -16.03 -24.63 -35.03
CA LYS A 9 -17.33 -25.27 -34.92
C LYS A 9 -17.21 -26.47 -33.99
N HIS A 10 -18.35 -26.93 -33.45
CA HIS A 10 -18.38 -28.16 -32.66
C HIS A 10 -18.00 -29.36 -33.54
N VAL A 11 -17.03 -30.16 -33.11
CA VAL A 11 -16.57 -31.36 -33.81
C VAL A 11 -16.35 -32.49 -32.81
N GLY A 12 -17.23 -33.48 -32.82
CA GLY A 12 -17.12 -34.65 -31.95
C GLY A 12 -17.22 -34.29 -30.46
N ARG A 13 -16.09 -34.24 -29.78
CA ARG A 13 -15.97 -33.87 -28.35
C ARG A 13 -15.46 -32.45 -28.13
N TYR A 14 -15.12 -31.74 -29.21
CA TYR A 14 -14.51 -30.42 -29.14
C TYR A 14 -15.52 -29.32 -29.41
N ASN A 15 -15.57 -28.32 -28.54
CA ASN A 15 -16.43 -27.15 -28.69
C ASN A 15 -15.76 -26.03 -29.52
N PRO A 16 -16.54 -25.09 -30.09
CA PRO A 16 -15.98 -23.88 -30.68
C PRO A 16 -15.10 -23.12 -29.68
N GLY A 17 -13.90 -22.73 -30.09
CA GLY A 17 -12.90 -22.03 -29.28
C GLY A 17 -11.94 -22.95 -28.52
N GLU A 18 -12.21 -24.24 -28.43
CA GLU A 18 -11.29 -25.19 -27.79
C GLU A 18 -10.07 -25.45 -28.67
N THR A 19 -8.91 -25.62 -28.03
CA THR A 19 -7.64 -25.91 -28.70
C THR A 19 -7.19 -27.33 -28.35
N ALA A 20 -6.87 -28.13 -29.36
CA ALA A 20 -6.37 -29.49 -29.20
C ALA A 20 -5.19 -29.79 -30.13
N GLY A 21 -4.30 -30.69 -29.70
CA GLY A 21 -3.14 -31.12 -30.47
C GLY A 21 -3.42 -32.35 -31.33
N PHE A 22 -3.14 -32.27 -32.63
CA PHE A 22 -3.29 -33.40 -33.56
C PHE A 22 -2.01 -33.68 -34.33
N LEU A 23 -1.93 -34.85 -34.97
CA LEU A 23 -0.92 -35.11 -35.98
C LEU A 23 -1.01 -34.06 -37.11
N PRO A 24 0.12 -33.64 -37.72
CA PRO A 24 0.14 -32.58 -38.72
C PRO A 24 -0.82 -32.81 -39.89
N GLN A 25 -0.92 -34.06 -40.37
CA GLN A 25 -1.84 -34.43 -41.45
C GLN A 25 -3.31 -34.21 -41.05
N ARG A 26 -3.68 -34.59 -39.83
CA ARG A 26 -5.05 -34.45 -39.33
C ARG A 26 -5.38 -33.00 -38.99
N ALA A 27 -4.42 -32.25 -38.45
CA ALA A 27 -4.54 -30.81 -38.26
C ALA A 27 -4.77 -30.08 -39.60
N ALA A 28 -4.00 -30.43 -40.64
CA ALA A 28 -4.18 -29.87 -41.98
C ALA A 28 -5.56 -30.21 -42.57
N GLN A 29 -6.08 -31.43 -42.37
CA GLN A 29 -7.43 -31.80 -42.79
C GLN A 29 -8.51 -30.96 -42.09
N TYR A 30 -8.40 -30.73 -40.78
CA TYR A 30 -9.36 -29.88 -40.06
C TYR A 30 -9.30 -28.41 -40.49
N ILE A 31 -8.12 -27.90 -40.83
CA ILE A 31 -7.95 -26.54 -41.34
C ILE A 31 -8.50 -26.44 -42.77
N ALA A 32 -8.18 -27.38 -43.65
CA ALA A 32 -8.64 -27.40 -45.04
C ALA A 32 -10.16 -27.58 -45.16
N SER A 33 -10.77 -28.34 -44.27
CA SER A 33 -12.24 -28.49 -44.17
C SER A 33 -12.94 -27.29 -43.51
N GLY A 34 -12.18 -26.30 -43.02
CA GLY A 34 -12.71 -25.11 -42.36
C GLY A 34 -13.30 -25.35 -40.97
N LEU A 35 -13.02 -26.51 -40.36
CA LEU A 35 -13.51 -26.89 -39.03
C LEU A 35 -12.66 -26.27 -37.91
N ALA A 36 -11.37 -26.05 -38.16
CA ALA A 36 -10.43 -25.46 -37.21
C ALA A 36 -9.49 -24.45 -37.87
N VAL A 37 -8.72 -23.72 -37.07
CA VAL A 37 -7.64 -22.83 -37.50
C VAL A 37 -6.35 -23.27 -36.81
N ALA A 38 -5.21 -23.06 -37.45
CA ALA A 38 -3.92 -23.18 -36.77
C ALA A 38 -3.93 -22.34 -35.49
N TYR A 39 -3.46 -22.91 -34.39
CA TYR A 39 -3.40 -22.20 -33.12
C TYR A 39 -2.57 -20.93 -33.28
N GLN A 40 -3.21 -19.78 -33.01
CA GLN A 40 -2.50 -18.52 -32.79
C GLN A 40 -2.39 -18.33 -31.29
N ALA A 41 -1.16 -18.14 -30.79
CA ALA A 41 -0.97 -17.72 -29.43
C ALA A 41 -1.81 -16.45 -29.20
N PRO A 42 -2.60 -16.37 -28.11
CA PRO A 42 -3.36 -15.17 -27.83
C PRO A 42 -2.37 -14.01 -27.80
N LYS A 43 -2.58 -13.01 -28.67
CA LYS A 43 -1.91 -11.72 -28.50
C LYS A 43 -2.31 -11.28 -27.11
N THR A 44 -1.34 -11.16 -26.21
CA THR A 44 -1.54 -10.64 -24.85
C THR A 44 -2.25 -9.30 -24.97
N THR A 45 -3.56 -9.30 -24.81
CA THR A 45 -4.34 -8.08 -24.83
C THR A 45 -4.03 -7.35 -23.52
N SER A 46 -3.70 -6.07 -23.68
CA SER A 46 -3.25 -5.07 -22.71
C SER A 46 -3.86 -5.11 -21.31
N ALA A 47 -5.01 -5.76 -21.09
CA ALA A 47 -5.71 -5.81 -19.81
C ALA A 47 -4.88 -6.47 -18.69
N LYS A 48 -4.14 -7.55 -18.98
CA LYS A 48 -3.28 -8.20 -17.98
C LYS A 48 -2.03 -7.39 -17.63
N ALA A 49 -1.62 -6.46 -18.51
CA ALA A 49 -0.52 -5.55 -18.25
C ALA A 49 -0.96 -4.38 -17.34
N THR A 50 -2.23 -3.95 -17.45
CA THR A 50 -2.79 -2.90 -16.58
C THR A 50 -2.90 -3.36 -15.13
N GLU A 51 -3.46 -4.55 -14.88
CA GLU A 51 -3.58 -5.09 -13.52
C GLU A 51 -2.20 -5.33 -12.86
N ALA A 52 -1.21 -5.75 -13.65
CA ALA A 52 0.16 -5.91 -13.16
C ALA A 52 0.82 -4.56 -12.82
N SER A 53 0.49 -3.50 -13.56
CA SER A 53 0.99 -2.15 -13.32
C SER A 53 0.35 -1.50 -12.08
N GLU A 54 -0.96 -1.69 -11.89
CA GLU A 54 -1.68 -1.18 -10.71
C GLU A 54 -1.23 -1.90 -9.43
N ALA A 55 -1.03 -3.22 -9.49
CA ALA A 55 -0.50 -3.98 -8.36
C ALA A 55 0.93 -3.56 -7.98
N ALA A 56 1.77 -3.21 -8.97
CA ALA A 56 3.12 -2.71 -8.72
C ALA A 56 3.13 -1.31 -8.08
N GLN A 57 2.23 -0.42 -8.49
CA GLN A 57 2.09 0.91 -7.89
C GLN A 57 1.58 0.83 -6.45
N ALA A 58 0.58 0.00 -6.17
CA ALA A 58 0.06 -0.19 -4.82
C ALA A 58 1.13 -0.71 -3.84
N LEU A 59 2.03 -1.59 -4.30
CA LEU A 59 3.14 -2.09 -3.48
C LEU A 59 4.20 -1.01 -3.21
N ALA A 60 4.44 -0.09 -4.15
CA ALA A 60 5.37 1.01 -3.97
C ALA A 60 4.84 2.03 -2.94
N GLU A 61 3.56 2.40 -3.04
CA GLU A 61 2.91 3.31 -2.07
C GLU A 61 2.84 2.72 -0.66
N ALA A 62 2.61 1.40 -0.54
CA ALA A 62 2.64 0.74 0.76
C ALA A 62 4.03 0.79 1.41
N GLN A 63 5.10 0.73 0.62
CA GLN A 63 6.47 0.84 1.14
C GLN A 63 6.81 2.26 1.60
N THR A 64 6.36 3.29 0.87
CA THR A 64 6.58 4.69 1.28
C THR A 64 5.81 5.01 2.55
N LEU A 65 4.54 4.59 2.65
CA LEU A 65 3.73 4.78 3.87
C LEU A 65 4.35 4.08 5.08
N LYS A 66 4.92 2.89 4.89
CA LYS A 66 5.62 2.18 5.96
C LYS A 66 6.85 2.96 6.45
N ALA A 67 7.67 3.45 5.52
CA ALA A 67 8.85 4.24 5.87
C ALA A 67 8.49 5.57 6.57
N GLU A 68 7.42 6.24 6.14
CA GLU A 68 6.92 7.46 6.79
C GLU A 68 6.43 7.19 8.22
N MET A 69 5.73 6.06 8.44
CA MET A 69 5.28 5.66 9.78
C MET A 69 6.46 5.32 10.71
N GLU A 70 7.49 4.64 10.20
CA GLU A 70 8.71 4.36 10.98
C GLU A 70 9.48 5.64 11.32
N ALA A 71 9.57 6.60 10.39
CA ALA A 71 10.20 7.90 10.66
C ALA A 71 9.43 8.70 11.73
N ARG A 72 8.10 8.71 11.65
CA ARG A 72 7.24 9.38 12.64
C ARG A 72 7.31 8.72 14.02
N ALA A 73 7.44 7.40 14.08
CA ALA A 73 7.66 6.69 15.34
C ALA A 73 8.99 7.10 15.99
N ALA A 74 10.07 7.13 15.21
CA ALA A 74 11.38 7.56 15.72
C ALA A 74 11.38 9.04 16.18
N GLU A 75 10.66 9.92 15.50
CA GLU A 75 10.52 11.32 15.93
C GLU A 75 9.73 11.45 17.24
N LEU A 76 8.68 10.65 17.43
CA LEU A 76 7.94 10.61 18.70
C LEU A 76 8.80 10.07 19.84
N ASP A 77 9.53 8.99 19.64
CA ASP A 77 10.45 8.43 20.65
C ASP A 77 11.52 9.46 21.06
N ALA A 78 12.10 10.18 20.10
CA ALA A 78 13.07 11.24 20.37
C ALA A 78 12.45 12.40 21.16
N ARG A 79 11.20 12.77 20.85
CA ARG A 79 10.48 13.83 21.56
C ARG A 79 10.08 13.42 22.97
N GLU A 80 9.68 12.17 23.17
CA GLU A 80 9.37 11.61 24.48
C GLU A 80 10.63 11.53 25.36
N ALA A 81 11.76 11.08 24.82
CA ALA A 81 13.04 11.10 25.53
C ALA A 81 13.45 12.53 25.94
N ALA A 82 13.32 13.50 25.04
CA ALA A 82 13.63 14.90 25.32
C ALA A 82 12.68 15.53 26.36
N LEU A 83 11.41 15.09 26.41
CA LEU A 83 10.45 15.49 27.45
C LEU A 83 10.81 14.86 28.80
N ALA A 84 11.17 13.57 28.83
CA ALA A 84 11.60 12.89 30.05
C ALA A 84 12.86 13.52 30.67
N GLU A 85 13.83 13.93 29.85
CA GLU A 85 15.02 14.67 30.35
C GLU A 85 14.66 16.06 30.90
N LYS A 86 13.71 16.77 30.27
CA LYS A 86 13.21 18.06 30.76
C LYS A 86 12.43 17.91 32.07
N GLU A 87 11.62 16.87 32.23
CA GLU A 87 10.89 16.59 33.46
C GLU A 87 11.82 16.15 34.60
N ALA A 88 12.84 15.34 34.30
CA ALA A 88 13.87 14.97 35.27
C ALA A 88 14.72 16.18 35.73
N GLY A 89 15.00 17.14 34.85
CA GLY A 89 15.69 18.39 35.19
C GLY A 89 14.80 19.46 35.84
N GLY A 90 13.49 19.45 35.57
CA GLY A 90 12.51 20.40 36.10
C GLY A 90 12.11 20.16 37.56
N ALA A 91 12.33 18.95 38.09
CA ALA A 91 12.06 18.64 39.49
C ALA A 91 13.05 19.33 40.47
N THR A 92 14.21 19.81 39.98
CA THR A 92 15.25 20.42 40.84
C THR A 92 15.32 21.94 40.82
N THR A 93 14.51 22.65 40.03
CA THR A 93 14.52 24.13 39.99
C THR A 93 13.26 24.82 40.53
N SER A 94 12.29 24.07 41.05
CA SER A 94 11.18 24.64 41.84
C SER A 94 11.53 24.70 43.34
N ALA A 95 12.66 25.33 43.67
CA ALA A 95 13.00 25.68 45.03
C ALA A 95 13.40 27.16 45.10
N LYS A 96 12.48 27.97 45.66
CA LYS A 96 12.63 29.35 46.12
C LYS A 96 12.87 30.43 45.06
N SER A 97 11.78 31.06 44.64
CA SER A 97 11.57 32.48 44.94
C SER A 97 10.19 32.92 44.45
N ASP A 98 9.17 32.79 45.29
CA ASP A 98 8.10 33.79 45.28
C ASP A 98 7.53 33.91 46.69
N ALA A 99 8.33 34.50 47.58
CA ALA A 99 7.79 35.17 48.75
C ALA A 99 7.13 36.46 48.26
N GLY A 100 5.99 36.31 47.59
CA GLY A 100 5.08 37.41 47.28
C GLY A 100 4.49 37.90 48.59
N ILE A 101 5.17 38.85 49.23
CA ILE A 101 4.62 39.62 50.34
C ILE A 101 3.30 40.22 49.83
N PRO A 102 2.13 39.89 50.41
CA PRO A 102 0.88 40.46 49.95
C PRO A 102 0.89 41.98 50.17
N PRO A 103 0.41 42.80 49.23
CA PRO A 103 0.39 44.24 49.39
C PRO A 103 -0.51 44.59 50.57
N ALA A 104 0.02 45.35 51.53
CA ALA A 104 -0.75 45.91 52.64
C ALA A 104 -1.74 46.96 52.10
N GLN A 105 -2.91 46.50 51.67
CA GLN A 105 -3.96 47.34 51.13
C GLN A 105 -5.04 47.59 52.19
N GLY A 106 -4.90 48.73 52.88
CA GLY A 106 -6.02 49.47 53.46
C GLY A 106 -6.20 49.37 54.98
N ALA A 107 -5.83 50.43 55.68
CA ALA A 107 -6.72 51.12 56.64
C ALA A 107 -6.05 52.41 57.13
N LYS A 108 -6.34 53.53 56.45
CA LYS A 108 -6.41 54.81 57.16
C LYS A 108 -7.62 54.72 58.09
N THR A 109 -7.43 54.79 59.40
CA THR A 109 -8.39 55.40 60.34
C THR A 109 -7.66 55.79 61.62
N ALA A 110 -8.08 56.93 62.15
CA ALA A 110 -7.45 57.70 63.22
C ALA A 110 -7.58 57.08 64.62
N ALA A 111 -6.69 57.43 65.56
CA ALA A 111 -7.03 57.88 66.92
C ALA A 111 -5.80 58.20 67.80
N LYS A 112 -5.64 59.48 68.14
CA LYS A 112 -5.57 60.05 69.50
C LYS A 112 -4.52 59.50 70.51
N LYS A 113 -3.56 60.35 70.90
CA LYS A 113 -3.54 60.96 72.24
C LYS A 113 -2.64 62.20 72.28
#